data_AF-A0A651HQP0-F1
#
_entry.id   AF-A0A651HQP0-F1
#
_cell.length_a   1.000
_cell.length_b   1.000
_cell.length_c   1.000
_cell.angle_alpha   90.00
_cell.angle_beta   90.00
_cell.angle_gamma   90.00
#
_symmetry.space_group_name_H-M   'P 1'
#
loop_
_entity.id
_entity.type
_entity.pdbx_description
1 polymer ?
#
loop_
_entity_poly.entity_id
_entity_poly.type
_entity_poly.pdbx_seq_one_letter_code
_entity_poly.pdbx_strand_id
1 'polypeptide(L)'
;MEVFHRGQGSLPATGIPHDETLSLFVTVHQGPDMAVQSKGSPARGLGRPAPAHPLTEVKLLVRPSTSSVVRLLGIAILLVAAQGCDGGSTPERTVEQAIQRHGGERFDRMEVHFDFRGDTYRVVRDDGRFLYERKYRQDGASIRDWMTNQETGREVDGQPVPLDDSELAALETAVNSVVYFGFLPFRLLDPAARHRDLGETRIGEEPYRVVEVTFEEDGGGQDWEDRFVYWFHRDGNTLDYLAYRFHTGDGGSRFRRAVNRREVGGLLLQDWENFTADPHVDDIADYPVLLGSPDLSLVSVVELENVRVMDPGEASAGAGLPASAAPDPTEGIQVMLSADRLTYAPGDSMRVALRLVNRMQVETTLRFATAQRFDLVVLKDDDVIHRWSEDRAFAQVLGEVHLGAGEVGLDFEEGIEAPRTPGAYRLRVEVETLDGTLNAELPFQVVAPDGR
;
A
#
# COMPACT_ATOMS: atom_id res chain seq x y z
N MET A 1 -22.11 -15.95 -4.29
CA MET A 1 -23.58 -16.09 -4.38
C MET A 1 -23.88 -17.16 -5.43
N GLU A 2 -24.69 -18.15 -5.04
CA GLU A 2 -24.97 -19.53 -5.53
C GLU A 2 -24.92 -19.88 -7.03
N VAL A 3 -24.51 -21.14 -7.33
CA VAL A 3 -25.30 -22.14 -8.11
C VAL A 3 -25.00 -23.58 -7.65
N PHE A 4 -26.07 -24.37 -7.49
CA PHE A 4 -26.18 -25.81 -7.15
C PHE A 4 -25.59 -26.80 -8.18
N HIS A 5 -25.04 -27.93 -7.72
CA HIS A 5 -25.39 -29.26 -8.26
C HIS A 5 -25.03 -30.46 -7.34
N ARG A 6 -26.00 -31.37 -7.18
CA ARG A 6 -25.92 -32.69 -6.52
C ARG A 6 -25.12 -33.71 -7.36
N GLY A 7 -24.39 -34.60 -6.69
CA GLY A 7 -23.99 -35.91 -7.23
C GLY A 7 -23.14 -36.76 -6.28
N GLN A 8 -23.70 -37.88 -5.81
CA GLN A 8 -23.12 -38.87 -4.88
C GLN A 8 -22.04 -39.76 -5.51
N GLY A 9 -21.10 -40.32 -4.71
CA GLY A 9 -20.44 -41.59 -5.06
C GLY A 9 -19.11 -41.95 -4.39
N SER A 10 -19.17 -42.54 -3.19
CA SER A 10 -18.36 -43.67 -2.65
C SER A 10 -16.84 -43.83 -2.90
N LEU A 11 -16.09 -43.79 -1.79
CA LEU A 11 -14.84 -44.51 -1.42
C LEU A 11 -14.84 -46.04 -1.76
N PRO A 12 -13.71 -46.79 -1.82
CA PRO A 12 -12.67 -46.93 -0.76
C PRO A 12 -11.18 -47.08 -1.20
N ALA A 13 -10.21 -46.67 -0.35
CA ALA A 13 -9.28 -47.49 0.47
C ALA A 13 -8.48 -48.56 -0.33
N THR A 14 -7.15 -48.73 -0.26
CA THR A 14 -6.22 -48.85 0.88
C THR A 14 -4.78 -48.97 0.34
N GLY A 15 -3.76 -48.72 1.19
CA GLY A 15 -2.54 -49.55 1.20
C GLY A 15 -1.20 -48.86 0.93
N ILE A 16 -0.56 -48.35 1.99
CA ILE A 16 0.91 -48.24 2.10
C ILE A 16 1.41 -49.59 2.67
N PRO A 17 2.61 -50.08 2.31
CA PRO A 17 3.75 -49.91 3.23
C PRO A 17 5.14 -49.68 2.57
N HIS A 18 5.98 -48.91 3.27
CA HIS A 18 7.43 -49.08 3.56
C HIS A 18 8.44 -49.30 2.41
N ASP A 19 9.72 -48.95 2.46
CA ASP A 19 10.64 -48.17 3.30
C ASP A 19 11.98 -48.40 2.58
N GLU A 20 12.67 -47.38 2.06
CA GLU A 20 14.09 -47.53 1.70
C GLU A 20 14.85 -46.22 1.95
N THR A 21 15.76 -46.31 2.92
CA THR A 21 16.81 -45.34 3.21
C THR A 21 17.96 -45.55 2.22
N LEU A 22 18.38 -44.53 1.47
CA LEU A 22 19.64 -44.55 0.74
C LEU A 22 20.42 -43.24 0.91
N SER A 23 21.51 -43.37 1.66
CA SER A 23 22.57 -42.39 1.92
C SER A 23 23.33 -42.05 0.65
N LEU A 24 23.47 -40.77 0.30
CA LEU A 24 24.32 -40.31 -0.80
C LEU A 24 25.52 -39.51 -0.27
N PHE A 25 26.72 -40.02 -0.58
CA PHE A 25 28.00 -39.35 -0.38
C PHE A 25 28.19 -38.25 -1.45
N VAL A 26 28.59 -37.04 -1.04
CA VAL A 26 29.05 -36.00 -1.96
C VAL A 26 30.52 -35.68 -1.66
N THR A 27 31.37 -35.97 -2.64
CA THR A 27 32.78 -35.60 -2.69
C THR A 27 32.90 -34.19 -3.26
N VAL A 28 33.57 -33.29 -2.54
CA VAL A 28 33.88 -31.92 -2.98
C VAL A 28 35.25 -31.92 -3.68
N HIS A 29 35.29 -31.49 -4.94
CA HIS A 29 36.54 -31.20 -5.65
C HIS A 29 36.86 -29.69 -5.55
N GLN A 30 37.99 -29.36 -4.94
CA GLN A 30 38.62 -28.04 -4.98
C GLN A 30 39.52 -27.90 -6.22
N GLY A 31 39.47 -26.75 -6.89
CA GLY A 31 40.42 -26.33 -7.93
C GLY A 31 41.38 -25.24 -7.38
N PRO A 32 42.66 -25.18 -7.81
CA PRO A 32 43.70 -24.48 -7.07
C PRO A 32 44.17 -23.13 -7.65
N ASP A 33 45.01 -22.52 -6.82
CA ASP A 33 45.68 -21.21 -6.80
C ASP A 33 46.53 -20.74 -8.00
N MET A 34 46.76 -19.43 -7.95
CA MET A 34 47.79 -18.62 -8.62
C MET A 34 49.24 -19.11 -8.50
N ALA A 35 50.11 -18.73 -9.47
CA ALA A 35 51.41 -18.08 -9.21
C ALA A 35 52.13 -17.55 -10.49
N VAL A 36 52.46 -16.25 -10.48
CA VAL A 36 53.78 -15.59 -10.72
C VAL A 36 54.78 -16.18 -11.74
N GLN A 37 55.29 -15.34 -12.67
CA GLN A 37 56.75 -15.14 -12.89
C GLN A 37 57.12 -13.93 -13.78
N SER A 38 58.37 -13.47 -13.57
CA SER A 38 58.97 -12.20 -14.00
C SER A 38 60.11 -12.35 -15.03
N LYS A 39 60.49 -11.20 -15.64
CA LYS A 39 61.79 -10.79 -16.23
C LYS A 39 62.09 -11.09 -17.72
N GLY A 40 62.48 -10.03 -18.44
CA GLY A 40 63.30 -10.08 -19.66
C GLY A 40 63.32 -8.77 -20.48
N SER A 41 64.47 -8.10 -20.56
CA SER A 41 64.87 -7.02 -21.50
C SER A 41 66.37 -7.24 -21.81
N PRO A 42 67.08 -6.64 -22.83
CA PRO A 42 66.77 -5.41 -23.60
C PRO A 42 67.27 -5.33 -25.09
N ALA A 43 67.21 -4.10 -25.67
CA ALA A 43 67.97 -3.48 -26.80
C ALA A 43 67.34 -3.56 -28.22
N ARG A 44 67.42 -2.60 -29.17
CA ARG A 44 67.97 -1.21 -29.31
C ARG A 44 67.51 -0.65 -30.70
N GLY A 45 67.38 0.68 -30.86
CA GLY A 45 67.41 1.39 -32.17
C GLY A 45 66.33 2.48 -32.33
N LEU A 46 66.53 3.73 -31.88
CA LEU A 46 67.14 4.91 -32.55
C LEU A 46 66.26 5.61 -33.61
N GLY A 47 65.83 6.84 -33.29
CA GLY A 47 65.29 7.83 -34.23
C GLY A 47 64.49 8.96 -33.55
N ARG A 48 65.11 10.12 -33.32
CA ARG A 48 64.54 11.38 -32.79
C ARG A 48 64.90 12.51 -33.79
N PRO A 49 64.23 13.69 -33.82
CA PRO A 49 64.50 14.71 -32.79
C PRO A 49 63.33 15.64 -32.38
N ALA A 50 63.65 16.39 -31.32
CA ALA A 50 62.96 17.39 -30.47
C ALA A 50 62.69 18.75 -31.20
N PRO A 51 62.21 19.88 -30.59
CA PRO A 51 62.25 20.24 -29.14
C PRO A 51 61.13 21.12 -28.54
N ALA A 52 61.12 21.21 -27.20
CA ALA A 52 60.78 22.43 -26.44
C ALA A 52 61.35 22.35 -25.00
N HIS A 53 61.96 23.46 -24.54
CA HIS A 53 62.62 23.65 -23.23
C HIS A 53 61.62 24.01 -22.10
N PRO A 54 62.04 24.35 -20.85
CA PRO A 54 61.89 23.50 -19.67
C PRO A 54 60.88 24.08 -18.66
N LEU A 55 60.35 23.24 -17.75
CA LEU A 55 59.70 23.71 -16.54
C LEU A 55 60.39 23.14 -15.30
N THR A 56 60.81 24.07 -14.46
CA THR A 56 61.47 23.96 -13.17
C THR A 56 60.73 23.03 -12.21
N GLU A 57 61.41 22.01 -11.67
CA GLU A 57 60.90 21.21 -10.54
C GLU A 57 60.92 22.05 -9.26
N VAL A 58 59.72 22.30 -8.69
CA VAL A 58 59.56 22.73 -7.30
C VAL A 58 59.31 21.49 -6.47
N LYS A 59 60.29 21.10 -5.64
CA LYS A 59 60.18 19.97 -4.72
C LYS A 59 59.41 20.42 -3.47
N LEU A 60 58.09 20.23 -3.44
CA LEU A 60 57.28 20.45 -2.24
C LEU A 60 57.46 19.25 -1.29
N LEU A 61 58.28 19.44 -0.25
CA LEU A 61 58.42 18.47 0.84
C LEU A 61 57.23 18.65 1.81
N VAL A 62 56.10 17.99 1.54
CA VAL A 62 54.99 17.94 2.50
C VAL A 62 55.34 16.90 3.56
N ARG A 63 55.71 17.36 4.76
CA ARG A 63 55.73 16.50 5.95
C ARG A 63 54.30 16.32 6.44
N PRO A 64 53.71 15.11 6.41
CA PRO A 64 52.37 14.93 6.95
C PRO A 64 52.42 15.11 8.47
N SER A 65 51.64 16.05 9.00
CA SER A 65 51.41 16.11 10.44
C SER A 65 50.65 14.86 10.86
N THR A 66 50.98 14.30 12.02
CA THR A 66 50.39 13.10 12.61
C THR A 66 48.86 13.17 12.76
N SER A 67 48.24 14.35 12.60
CA SER A 67 46.79 14.53 12.62
C SER A 67 46.09 14.16 11.29
N SER A 68 46.80 14.20 10.15
CA SER A 68 46.19 13.94 8.83
C SER A 68 46.05 12.45 8.52
N VAL A 69 46.96 11.61 9.02
CA VAL A 69 46.92 10.15 8.81
C VAL A 69 45.79 9.51 9.65
N VAL A 70 45.54 10.01 10.86
CA VAL A 70 44.43 9.53 11.73
C VAL A 70 43.06 9.93 11.16
N ARG A 71 42.95 11.11 10.53
CA ARG A 71 41.70 11.54 9.88
C ARG A 71 41.40 10.76 8.58
N LEU A 72 42.42 10.42 7.79
CA LEU A 72 42.26 9.60 6.58
C LEU A 72 41.95 8.13 6.91
N LEU A 73 42.51 7.58 7.99
CA LEU A 73 42.18 6.23 8.45
C LEU A 73 40.77 6.17 9.07
N GLY A 74 40.33 7.23 9.75
CA GLY A 74 38.96 7.35 10.26
C GLY A 74 37.90 7.45 9.15
N ILE A 75 38.19 8.15 8.05
CA ILE A 75 37.30 8.23 6.88
C ILE A 75 37.27 6.90 6.11
N ALA A 76 38.38 6.18 6.01
CA ALA A 76 38.41 4.84 5.40
C ALA A 76 37.67 3.80 6.24
N ILE A 77 37.70 3.90 7.58
CA ILE A 77 36.91 3.03 8.48
C ILE A 77 35.42 3.42 8.46
N LEU A 78 35.07 4.69 8.27
CA LEU A 78 33.67 5.11 8.07
C LEU A 78 33.09 4.68 6.72
N LEU A 79 33.92 4.53 5.67
CA LEU A 79 33.49 4.08 4.34
C LEU A 79 33.37 2.54 4.22
N VAL A 80 34.03 1.79 5.10
CA VAL A 80 33.89 0.31 5.17
C VAL A 80 32.71 -0.11 6.07
N ALA A 81 32.27 0.76 6.99
CA ALA A 81 31.08 0.53 7.81
C ALA A 81 29.73 0.73 7.07
N ALA A 82 29.75 1.18 5.81
CA ALA A 82 28.56 1.33 4.98
C ALA A 82 28.21 0.10 4.11
N GLN A 83 28.99 -0.99 4.22
CA GLN A 83 28.73 -2.23 3.47
C GLN A 83 28.21 -3.37 4.35
N GLY A 84 27.25 -3.04 5.22
CA GLY A 84 26.69 -3.97 6.19
C GLY A 84 25.26 -3.66 6.59
N CYS A 85 24.41 -3.26 5.64
CA CYS A 85 22.99 -3.59 5.72
C CYS A 85 22.75 -4.59 4.59
N ASP A 86 22.66 -5.86 4.95
CA ASP A 86 22.03 -6.86 4.09
C ASP A 86 20.56 -6.45 4.01
N GLY A 87 20.25 -5.62 3.02
CA GLY A 87 18.97 -4.96 2.86
C GLY A 87 17.93 -5.96 2.40
N GLY A 88 17.42 -6.76 3.35
CA GLY A 88 16.19 -7.52 3.12
C GLY A 88 15.13 -6.56 2.59
N SER A 89 14.55 -6.86 1.42
CA SER A 89 13.45 -6.06 0.88
C SER A 89 12.28 -6.15 1.85
N THR A 90 11.77 -5.03 2.33
CA THR A 90 10.53 -5.05 3.12
C THR A 90 9.39 -5.56 2.22
N PRO A 91 8.31 -6.14 2.79
CA PRO A 91 7.18 -6.58 1.98
C PRO A 91 6.58 -5.40 1.19
N GLU A 92 6.55 -4.19 1.75
CA GLU A 92 6.09 -2.97 1.07
C GLU A 92 6.97 -2.62 -0.13
N ARG A 93 8.30 -2.77 0.00
CA ARG A 93 9.23 -2.53 -1.12
C ARG A 93 9.01 -3.53 -2.25
N THR A 94 8.66 -4.77 -1.92
CA THR A 94 8.31 -5.79 -2.93
C THR A 94 7.05 -5.39 -3.68
N VAL A 95 6.01 -4.97 -2.95
CA VAL A 95 4.77 -4.48 -3.54
C VAL A 95 5.00 -3.23 -4.39
N GLU A 96 5.81 -2.28 -3.91
CA GLU A 96 6.18 -1.05 -4.63
C GLU A 96 6.86 -1.37 -5.98
N GLN A 97 7.83 -2.30 -5.98
CA GLN A 97 8.50 -2.74 -7.20
C GLN A 97 7.50 -3.37 -8.19
N ALA A 98 6.53 -4.12 -7.68
CA ALA A 98 5.48 -4.69 -8.52
C ALA A 98 4.54 -3.62 -9.08
N ILE A 99 4.13 -2.63 -8.28
CA ILE A 99 3.33 -1.50 -8.76
C ILE A 99 4.08 -0.75 -9.87
N GLN A 100 5.37 -0.48 -9.67
CA GLN A 100 6.20 0.17 -10.69
C GLN A 100 6.29 -0.65 -11.98
N ARG A 101 6.45 -1.98 -11.89
CA ARG A 101 6.46 -2.85 -13.08
C ARG A 101 5.12 -2.85 -13.81
N HIS A 102 4.02 -2.76 -13.05
CA HIS A 102 2.68 -2.91 -13.59
C HIS A 102 2.05 -1.63 -14.17
N GLY A 103 2.61 -0.47 -13.86
CA GLY A 103 2.14 0.79 -14.41
C GLY A 103 2.75 2.02 -13.74
N GLY A 104 3.21 1.89 -12.50
CA GLY A 104 3.82 2.98 -11.75
C GLY A 104 2.90 4.21 -11.73
N GLU A 105 3.49 5.37 -12.06
CA GLU A 105 2.79 6.67 -12.15
C GLU A 105 1.61 6.65 -13.14
N ARG A 106 1.56 5.71 -14.10
CA ARG A 106 0.44 5.59 -15.03
C ARG A 106 -0.87 5.27 -14.31
N PHE A 107 -0.82 4.60 -13.16
CA PHE A 107 -2.02 4.37 -12.37
C PHE A 107 -2.63 5.67 -11.83
N ASP A 108 -1.82 6.69 -11.53
CA ASP A 108 -2.27 7.96 -10.97
C ASP A 108 -3.09 8.79 -11.96
N ARG A 109 -2.77 8.65 -13.26
CA ARG A 109 -3.49 9.31 -14.34
C ARG A 109 -3.77 8.33 -15.46
N MET A 110 -4.99 7.82 -15.50
CA MET A 110 -5.42 6.90 -16.55
C MET A 110 -6.90 7.05 -16.84
N GLU A 111 -7.27 6.76 -18.09
CA GLU A 111 -8.63 6.40 -18.44
C GLU A 111 -8.60 5.06 -19.17
N VAL A 112 -9.30 4.07 -18.61
CA VAL A 112 -9.32 2.71 -19.12
C VAL A 112 -10.77 2.30 -19.37
N HIS A 113 -11.04 1.81 -20.57
CA HIS A 113 -12.30 1.18 -20.94
C HIS A 113 -12.05 -0.30 -21.17
N PHE A 114 -12.91 -1.15 -20.65
CA PHE A 114 -12.84 -2.60 -20.86
C PHE A 114 -14.22 -3.22 -20.68
N ASP A 115 -14.40 -4.42 -21.20
CA ASP A 115 -15.58 -5.23 -20.94
C ASP A 115 -15.24 -6.34 -19.95
N PHE A 116 -16.17 -6.64 -19.06
CA PHE A 116 -16.03 -7.72 -18.07
C PHE A 116 -17.38 -8.41 -17.89
N ARG A 117 -17.45 -9.70 -18.23
CA ARG A 117 -18.66 -10.54 -18.13
C ARG A 117 -19.89 -9.97 -18.85
N GLY A 118 -19.67 -9.26 -19.96
CA GLY A 118 -20.74 -8.65 -20.77
C GLY A 118 -21.12 -7.22 -20.35
N ASP A 119 -20.56 -6.71 -19.25
CA ASP A 119 -20.74 -5.33 -18.82
C ASP A 119 -19.55 -4.47 -19.30
N THR A 120 -19.81 -3.21 -19.63
CA THR A 120 -18.77 -2.26 -20.04
C THR A 120 -18.35 -1.40 -18.86
N TYR A 121 -17.06 -1.31 -18.62
CA TYR A 121 -16.46 -0.51 -17.55
C TYR A 121 -15.69 0.67 -18.11
N ARG A 122 -15.70 1.75 -17.33
CA ARG A 122 -14.86 2.92 -17.54
C ARG A 122 -14.24 3.33 -16.20
N VAL A 123 -12.92 3.38 -16.17
CA VAL A 123 -12.13 3.73 -14.99
C VAL A 123 -11.30 4.95 -15.32
N VAL A 124 -11.56 6.06 -14.62
CA VAL A 124 -10.79 7.30 -14.75
C VAL A 124 -10.11 7.57 -13.42
N ARG A 125 -8.81 7.89 -13.46
CA ARG A 125 -8.04 8.41 -12.34
C ARG A 125 -7.27 9.65 -12.79
N ASP A 126 -7.22 10.63 -11.91
CA ASP A 126 -6.44 11.86 -12.08
C ASP A 126 -5.97 12.38 -10.72
N ASP A 127 -4.76 11.99 -10.33
CA ASP A 127 -4.06 12.41 -9.11
C ASP A 127 -4.95 12.34 -7.85
N GLY A 128 -5.38 11.13 -7.49
CA GLY A 128 -6.20 10.88 -6.30
C GLY A 128 -7.71 10.96 -6.57
N ARG A 129 -8.15 11.71 -7.58
CA ARG A 129 -9.56 11.71 -8.00
C ARG A 129 -9.86 10.50 -8.87
N PHE A 130 -11.04 9.93 -8.73
CA PHE A 130 -11.48 8.82 -9.58
C PHE A 130 -12.95 8.90 -9.99
N LEU A 131 -13.24 8.23 -11.10
CA LEU A 131 -14.58 7.83 -11.51
C LEU A 131 -14.52 6.37 -11.97
N TYR A 132 -15.27 5.51 -11.31
CA TYR A 132 -15.49 4.14 -11.76
C TYR A 132 -16.92 4.01 -12.23
N GLU A 133 -17.11 3.45 -13.41
CA GLU A 133 -18.42 3.29 -14.02
C GLU A 133 -18.59 1.88 -14.57
N ARG A 134 -19.79 1.33 -14.39
CA ARG A 134 -20.25 0.09 -15.00
C ARG A 134 -21.55 0.35 -15.75
N LYS A 135 -21.61 -0.10 -17.01
CA LYS A 135 -22.80 -0.05 -17.86
C LYS A 135 -23.23 -1.44 -18.26
N TYR A 136 -24.51 -1.73 -18.08
CA TYR A 136 -25.11 -3.03 -18.39
C TYR A 136 -26.59 -2.89 -18.77
N ARG A 137 -27.21 -4.00 -19.18
CA ARG A 137 -28.65 -4.05 -19.47
C ARG A 137 -29.37 -4.98 -18.51
N GLN A 138 -30.50 -4.53 -17.98
CA GLN A 138 -31.37 -5.30 -17.12
C GLN A 138 -32.83 -5.07 -17.54
N ASP A 139 -33.57 -6.14 -17.80
CA ASP A 139 -34.98 -6.10 -18.23
C ASP A 139 -35.27 -5.15 -19.41
N GLY A 140 -34.30 -5.01 -20.31
CA GLY A 140 -34.37 -4.14 -21.49
C GLY A 140 -33.97 -2.68 -21.23
N ALA A 141 -33.87 -2.26 -19.98
CA ALA A 141 -33.37 -0.94 -19.58
C ALA A 141 -31.84 -0.88 -19.60
N SER A 142 -31.29 0.29 -19.91
CA SER A 142 -29.87 0.59 -19.78
C SER A 142 -29.58 1.06 -18.36
N ILE A 143 -28.67 0.38 -17.67
CA ILE A 143 -28.24 0.75 -16.32
C ILE A 143 -26.82 1.29 -16.37
N ARG A 144 -26.58 2.40 -15.67
CA ARG A 144 -25.25 2.98 -15.44
C ARG A 144 -25.06 3.14 -13.94
N ASP A 145 -24.14 2.37 -13.39
CA ASP A 145 -23.67 2.50 -12.01
C ASP A 145 -22.34 3.22 -12.01
N TRP A 146 -22.14 4.13 -11.07
CA TRP A 146 -20.91 4.90 -10.99
C TRP A 146 -20.58 5.29 -9.55
N MET A 147 -19.29 5.49 -9.29
CA MET A 147 -18.78 5.98 -8.01
C MET A 147 -17.57 6.91 -8.21
N THR A 148 -17.46 7.89 -7.34
CA THR A 148 -16.35 8.86 -7.26
C THR A 148 -15.83 8.93 -5.81
N ASN A 149 -14.88 9.82 -5.52
CA ASN A 149 -14.45 10.08 -4.14
C ASN A 149 -15.58 10.56 -3.22
N GLN A 150 -16.63 11.19 -3.76
CA GLN A 150 -17.63 11.91 -2.95
C GLN A 150 -19.01 11.26 -2.96
N GLU A 151 -19.38 10.64 -4.08
CA GLU A 151 -20.72 10.13 -4.29
C GLU A 151 -20.72 8.90 -5.20
N THR A 152 -21.74 8.08 -4.97
CA THR A 152 -22.08 6.88 -5.73
C THR A 152 -23.52 7.01 -6.20
N GLY A 153 -23.82 6.53 -7.42
CA GLY A 153 -25.18 6.61 -7.95
C GLY A 153 -25.49 5.62 -9.06
N ARG A 154 -26.79 5.52 -9.37
CA ARG A 154 -27.34 4.73 -10.47
C ARG A 154 -28.21 5.60 -11.38
N GLU A 155 -28.11 5.35 -12.67
CA GLU A 155 -29.07 5.81 -13.67
C GLU A 155 -29.75 4.63 -14.36
N VAL A 156 -31.05 4.77 -14.61
CA VAL A 156 -31.87 3.85 -15.41
C VAL A 156 -32.37 4.63 -16.63
N ASP A 157 -32.01 4.18 -17.83
CA ASP A 157 -32.27 4.87 -19.10
C ASP A 157 -31.87 6.36 -19.08
N GLY A 158 -30.76 6.66 -18.40
CA GLY A 158 -30.19 8.00 -18.27
C GLY A 158 -30.89 8.90 -17.25
N GLN A 159 -31.82 8.37 -16.44
CA GLN A 159 -32.44 9.09 -15.33
C GLN A 159 -31.86 8.61 -14.01
N PRO A 160 -31.35 9.50 -13.13
CA PRO A 160 -30.92 9.13 -11.79
C PRO A 160 -32.07 8.49 -11.01
N VAL A 161 -31.77 7.42 -10.28
CA VAL A 161 -32.72 6.76 -9.39
C VAL A 161 -32.22 6.81 -7.95
N PRO A 162 -33.09 7.06 -6.96
CA PRO A 162 -32.71 6.95 -5.56
C PRO A 162 -32.39 5.48 -5.25
N LEU A 163 -31.36 5.28 -4.42
CA LEU A 163 -30.95 3.97 -3.91
C LEU A 163 -31.11 3.99 -2.39
N ASP A 164 -31.55 2.88 -1.82
CA ASP A 164 -31.40 2.68 -0.38
C ASP A 164 -29.96 2.27 0.00
N ASP A 165 -29.64 2.29 1.29
CA ASP A 165 -28.29 2.01 1.78
C ASP A 165 -27.78 0.61 1.37
N SER A 166 -28.68 -0.37 1.26
CA SER A 166 -28.31 -1.74 0.86
C SER A 166 -28.02 -1.81 -0.64
N GLU A 167 -28.82 -1.14 -1.46
CA GLU A 167 -28.60 -1.04 -2.90
C GLU A 167 -27.31 -0.28 -3.21
N LEU A 168 -27.02 0.79 -2.46
CA LEU A 168 -25.79 1.56 -2.56
C LEU A 168 -24.57 0.70 -2.24
N ALA A 169 -24.56 0.03 -1.09
CA ALA A 169 -23.46 -0.84 -0.68
C ALA A 169 -23.20 -1.99 -1.68
N ALA A 170 -24.27 -2.58 -2.22
CA ALA A 170 -24.16 -3.63 -3.24
C ALA A 170 -23.57 -3.10 -4.55
N LEU A 171 -23.95 -1.89 -4.96
CA LEU A 171 -23.39 -1.21 -6.14
C LEU A 171 -21.90 -0.93 -5.93
N GLU A 172 -21.52 -0.31 -4.81
CA GLU A 172 -20.13 0.02 -4.49
C GLU A 172 -19.25 -1.22 -4.49
N THR A 173 -19.72 -2.29 -3.84
CA THR A 173 -19.01 -3.58 -3.83
C THR A 173 -18.83 -4.13 -5.25
N ALA A 174 -19.89 -4.10 -6.06
CA ALA A 174 -19.86 -4.65 -7.41
C ALA A 174 -18.93 -3.88 -8.35
N VAL A 175 -18.92 -2.54 -8.27
CA VAL A 175 -18.05 -1.70 -9.11
C VAL A 175 -16.60 -1.73 -8.60
N ASN A 176 -16.40 -1.50 -7.30
CA ASN A 176 -15.07 -1.38 -6.71
C ASN A 176 -14.28 -2.70 -6.81
N SER A 177 -14.91 -3.86 -6.55
CA SER A 177 -14.21 -5.14 -6.60
C SER A 177 -13.62 -5.46 -7.98
N VAL A 178 -14.36 -5.19 -9.07
CA VAL A 178 -13.88 -5.41 -10.44
C VAL A 178 -12.68 -4.51 -10.75
N VAL A 179 -12.74 -3.24 -10.37
CA VAL A 179 -11.63 -2.31 -10.56
C VAL A 179 -10.43 -2.72 -9.71
N TYR A 180 -10.64 -3.02 -8.43
CA TYR A 180 -9.58 -3.42 -7.51
C TYR A 180 -8.81 -4.64 -8.04
N PHE A 181 -9.51 -5.73 -8.39
CA PHE A 181 -8.86 -6.94 -8.89
C PHE A 181 -8.32 -6.80 -10.33
N GLY A 182 -8.95 -5.95 -11.15
CA GLY A 182 -8.51 -5.70 -12.52
C GLY A 182 -7.19 -4.94 -12.63
N PHE A 183 -6.85 -4.12 -11.63
CA PHE A 183 -5.66 -3.26 -11.63
C PHE A 183 -4.66 -3.60 -10.52
N LEU A 184 -4.70 -4.83 -9.97
CA LEU A 184 -3.62 -5.30 -9.10
C LEU A 184 -2.26 -5.19 -9.79
N PRO A 185 -1.18 -4.84 -9.06
CA PRO A 185 -1.09 -4.67 -7.60
C PRO A 185 -1.33 -3.24 -7.09
N PHE A 186 -1.91 -2.34 -7.89
CA PHE A 186 -1.91 -0.90 -7.62
C PHE A 186 -2.35 -0.50 -6.20
N ARG A 187 -3.46 -1.05 -5.73
CA ARG A 187 -4.08 -0.70 -4.44
C ARG A 187 -3.47 -1.42 -3.23
N LEU A 188 -2.45 -2.26 -3.45
CA LEU A 188 -1.84 -3.02 -2.36
C LEU A 188 -0.98 -2.16 -1.43
N LEU A 189 -0.71 -0.89 -1.76
CA LEU A 189 -0.06 0.07 -0.84
C LEU A 189 -1.05 1.11 -0.27
N ASP A 190 -2.35 0.89 -0.40
CA ASP A 190 -3.33 1.78 0.22
C ASP A 190 -3.13 1.86 1.75
N PRO A 191 -3.45 3.00 2.40
CA PRO A 191 -3.19 3.20 3.83
C PRO A 191 -3.81 2.16 4.77
N ALA A 192 -4.92 1.53 4.37
CA ALA A 192 -5.59 0.49 5.15
C ALA A 192 -4.94 -0.90 5.01
N ALA A 193 -4.03 -1.09 4.05
CA ALA A 193 -3.32 -2.33 3.85
C ALA A 193 -2.24 -2.53 4.92
N ARG A 194 -2.15 -3.75 5.43
CA ARG A 194 -1.13 -4.19 6.39
C ARG A 194 -0.39 -5.36 5.79
N HIS A 195 0.93 -5.26 5.71
CA HIS A 195 1.76 -6.24 5.04
C HIS A 195 2.52 -7.11 6.02
N ARG A 196 2.61 -8.40 5.71
CA ARG A 196 3.48 -9.33 6.41
C ARG A 196 4.32 -10.11 5.41
N ASP A 197 5.62 -10.12 5.62
CA ASP A 197 6.55 -10.95 4.84
C ASP A 197 6.39 -12.41 5.25
N LEU A 198 6.06 -13.28 4.30
CA LEU A 198 5.98 -14.73 4.48
C LEU A 198 7.25 -15.45 3.97
N GLY A 199 8.25 -14.70 3.51
CA GLY A 199 9.54 -15.22 3.06
C GLY A 199 9.66 -15.36 1.54
N GLU A 200 10.61 -16.19 1.11
CA GLU A 200 10.82 -16.54 -0.29
C GLU A 200 10.42 -17.99 -0.54
N THR A 201 9.90 -18.27 -1.73
CA THR A 201 9.59 -19.63 -2.18
C THR A 201 9.94 -19.80 -3.66
N ARG A 202 9.80 -21.03 -4.16
CA ARG A 202 9.90 -21.34 -5.58
C ARG A 202 8.62 -22.02 -6.03
N ILE A 203 8.06 -21.55 -7.14
CA ILE A 203 6.94 -22.20 -7.81
C ILE A 203 7.48 -22.71 -9.14
N GLY A 204 7.61 -24.03 -9.27
CA GLY A 204 8.43 -24.63 -10.32
C GLY A 204 9.90 -24.22 -10.16
N GLU A 205 10.48 -23.66 -11.23
CA GLU A 205 11.86 -23.16 -11.23
C GLU A 205 11.97 -21.63 -11.02
N GLU A 206 10.85 -20.95 -10.79
CA GLU A 206 10.83 -19.50 -10.67
C GLU A 206 10.85 -19.03 -9.20
N PRO A 207 11.63 -18.00 -8.84
CA PRO A 207 11.72 -17.46 -7.49
C PRO A 207 10.64 -16.43 -7.18
N TYR A 208 10.02 -16.53 -6.00
CA TYR A 208 8.97 -15.61 -5.55
C TYR A 208 9.21 -15.08 -4.14
N ARG A 209 8.85 -13.81 -3.95
CA ARG A 209 8.66 -13.19 -2.64
C ARG A 209 7.19 -13.30 -2.27
N VAL A 210 6.90 -13.79 -1.07
CA VAL A 210 5.52 -14.05 -0.62
C VAL A 210 5.13 -12.99 0.40
N VAL A 211 4.07 -12.25 0.09
CA VAL A 211 3.57 -11.16 0.95
C VAL A 211 2.11 -11.43 1.28
N GLU A 212 1.80 -11.43 2.56
CA GLU A 212 0.43 -11.38 3.04
C GLU A 212 -0.03 -9.94 3.17
N VAL A 213 -1.28 -9.69 2.79
CA VAL A 213 -1.96 -8.42 3.00
C VAL A 213 -3.28 -8.65 3.72
N THR A 214 -3.52 -7.87 4.76
CA THR A 214 -4.81 -7.76 5.45
C THR A 214 -5.25 -6.30 5.45
N PHE A 215 -6.54 -6.04 5.63
CA PHE A 215 -7.10 -4.68 5.64
C PHE A 215 -7.66 -4.35 7.03
N GLU A 216 -7.47 -3.11 7.49
CA GLU A 216 -8.11 -2.64 8.74
C GLU A 216 -9.63 -2.47 8.56
N GLU A 217 -10.37 -2.59 9.67
CA GLU A 217 -11.83 -2.40 9.73
C GLU A 217 -12.24 -1.02 9.19
N ASP A 218 -11.43 0.01 9.45
CA ASP A 218 -11.57 1.35 8.86
C ASP A 218 -10.92 1.41 7.47
N GLY A 219 -11.74 1.30 6.43
CA GLY A 219 -11.33 1.45 5.02
C GLY A 219 -11.21 0.16 4.22
N GLY A 220 -11.36 -1.02 4.85
CA GLY A 220 -11.36 -2.33 4.17
C GLY A 220 -12.70 -2.77 3.56
N GLY A 221 -13.80 -2.05 3.84
CA GLY A 221 -15.16 -2.48 3.47
C GLY A 221 -15.68 -3.61 4.37
N GLN A 222 -16.78 -4.28 3.98
CA GLN A 222 -17.42 -5.35 4.78
C GLN A 222 -16.57 -6.62 4.94
N ASP A 223 -15.42 -6.70 4.27
CA ASP A 223 -14.58 -7.91 4.12
C ASP A 223 -13.30 -7.86 5.00
N TRP A 224 -13.38 -7.25 6.18
CA TRP A 224 -12.26 -7.07 7.13
C TRP A 224 -11.65 -8.39 7.68
N GLU A 225 -12.28 -9.55 7.40
CA GLU A 225 -11.80 -10.88 7.80
C GLU A 225 -10.99 -11.61 6.71
N ASP A 226 -10.77 -10.99 5.55
CA ASP A 226 -10.14 -11.65 4.41
C ASP A 226 -8.61 -11.51 4.44
N ARG A 227 -7.94 -12.64 4.66
CA ARG A 227 -6.49 -12.81 4.49
C ARG A 227 -6.16 -13.02 3.02
N PHE A 228 -5.27 -12.21 2.47
CA PHE A 228 -4.75 -12.34 1.11
C PHE A 228 -3.25 -12.70 1.11
N VAL A 229 -2.84 -13.61 0.23
CA VAL A 229 -1.42 -13.96 0.02
C VAL A 229 -1.08 -13.72 -1.45
N TYR A 230 0.03 -13.03 -1.70
CA TYR A 230 0.50 -12.66 -3.03
C TYR A 230 1.91 -13.19 -3.28
N TRP A 231 2.15 -13.72 -4.48
CA TRP A 231 3.47 -14.17 -4.92
C TRP A 231 3.97 -13.23 -6.02
N PHE A 232 4.97 -12.42 -5.64
CA PHE A 232 5.65 -11.51 -6.54
C PHE A 232 6.90 -12.19 -7.09
N HIS A 233 7.01 -12.26 -8.42
CA HIS A 233 8.17 -12.81 -9.09
C HIS A 233 9.40 -11.96 -8.73
N ARG A 234 10.42 -12.59 -8.14
CA ARG A 234 11.58 -11.89 -7.56
C ARG A 234 12.34 -11.07 -8.60
N ASP A 235 12.61 -11.66 -9.75
CA ASP A 235 13.44 -11.02 -10.78
C ASP A 235 12.63 -10.13 -11.74
N GLY A 236 11.40 -10.56 -12.08
CA GLY A 236 10.51 -9.83 -13.00
C GLY A 236 9.69 -8.72 -12.35
N ASN A 237 9.59 -8.68 -11.01
CA ASN A 237 8.71 -7.80 -10.24
C ASN A 237 7.25 -7.85 -10.73
N THR A 238 6.75 -9.01 -11.13
CA THR A 238 5.34 -9.19 -11.54
C THR A 238 4.55 -9.89 -10.46
N LEU A 239 3.27 -9.55 -10.32
CA LEU A 239 2.36 -10.34 -9.51
C LEU A 239 1.87 -11.55 -10.33
N ASP A 240 2.25 -12.76 -9.93
CA ASP A 240 1.96 -13.96 -10.73
C ASP A 240 0.89 -14.86 -10.10
N TYR A 241 0.76 -14.82 -8.77
CA TYR A 241 -0.25 -15.59 -8.07
C TYR A 241 -0.86 -14.80 -6.91
N LEU A 242 -2.12 -15.09 -6.58
CA LEU A 242 -2.75 -14.62 -5.35
C LEU A 242 -3.67 -15.68 -4.77
N ALA A 243 -3.81 -15.74 -3.45
CA ALA A 243 -4.75 -16.59 -2.76
C ALA A 243 -5.53 -15.78 -1.73
N TYR A 244 -6.79 -16.12 -1.51
CA TYR A 244 -7.63 -15.47 -0.51
C TYR A 244 -8.67 -16.41 0.04
N ARG A 245 -9.06 -16.18 1.29
CA ARG A 245 -10.28 -16.75 1.89
C ARG A 245 -11.43 -15.78 1.65
N PHE A 246 -12.63 -16.33 1.58
CA PHE A 246 -13.87 -15.55 1.56
C PHE A 246 -14.88 -16.25 2.46
N HIS A 247 -15.70 -15.48 3.16
CA HIS A 247 -16.62 -16.01 4.18
C HIS A 247 -18.09 -16.08 3.72
N THR A 248 -18.37 -15.78 2.45
CA THR A 248 -19.76 -15.84 1.93
C THR A 248 -20.27 -17.27 1.75
N GLY A 249 -21.46 -17.59 2.28
CA GLY A 249 -22.09 -18.91 2.16
C GLY A 249 -21.43 -19.94 3.08
N ASP A 250 -21.01 -21.07 2.52
CA ASP A 250 -20.22 -22.09 3.26
C ASP A 250 -18.73 -21.68 3.44
N GLY A 251 -18.38 -20.48 2.99
CA GLY A 251 -17.00 -19.99 2.93
C GLY A 251 -16.17 -20.70 1.86
N GLY A 252 -14.87 -20.42 1.86
CA GLY A 252 -13.92 -21.12 1.01
C GLY A 252 -12.62 -20.36 0.80
N SER A 253 -11.82 -20.85 -0.13
CA SER A 253 -10.64 -20.15 -0.62
C SER A 253 -10.50 -20.26 -2.13
N ARG A 254 -9.77 -19.31 -2.70
CA ARG A 254 -9.41 -19.30 -4.12
C ARG A 254 -7.93 -19.08 -4.26
N PHE A 255 -7.38 -19.69 -5.30
CA PHE A 255 -6.02 -19.45 -5.77
C PHE A 255 -6.10 -18.97 -7.21
N ARG A 256 -5.42 -17.88 -7.53
CA ARG A 256 -5.36 -17.36 -8.89
C ARG A 256 -3.96 -17.45 -9.45
N ARG A 257 -3.91 -17.78 -10.73
CA ARG A 257 -2.70 -17.73 -11.56
C ARG A 257 -2.90 -16.67 -12.63
N ALA A 258 -1.93 -15.76 -12.73
CA ALA A 258 -1.90 -14.75 -13.76
C ALA A 258 -1.71 -15.39 -15.15
N VAL A 259 -2.50 -14.96 -16.12
CA VAL A 259 -2.44 -15.40 -17.52
C VAL A 259 -2.66 -14.21 -18.46
N ASN A 260 -2.37 -14.40 -19.75
CA ASN A 260 -2.60 -13.40 -20.81
C ASN A 260 -2.05 -11.98 -20.48
N ARG A 261 -0.85 -11.94 -19.89
CA ARG A 261 -0.20 -10.68 -19.54
C ARG A 261 0.13 -9.86 -20.79
N ARG A 262 -0.25 -8.58 -20.80
CA ARG A 262 -0.13 -7.68 -21.95
C ARG A 262 0.11 -6.24 -21.51
N GLU A 263 0.94 -5.53 -22.25
CA GLU A 263 1.15 -4.10 -22.06
C GLU A 263 0.17 -3.30 -22.94
N VAL A 264 -0.63 -2.44 -22.32
CA VAL A 264 -1.62 -1.58 -22.99
C VAL A 264 -1.52 -0.18 -22.42
N GLY A 265 -1.14 0.81 -23.24
CA GLY A 265 -1.10 2.23 -22.84
C GLY A 265 -0.26 2.54 -21.60
N GLY A 266 0.83 1.78 -21.37
CA GLY A 266 1.71 1.93 -20.21
C GLY A 266 1.31 1.12 -18.98
N LEU A 267 0.26 0.30 -19.06
CA LEU A 267 -0.18 -0.61 -18.00
C LEU A 267 0.12 -2.06 -18.38
N LEU A 268 0.69 -2.83 -17.45
CA LEU A 268 0.82 -4.28 -17.55
C LEU A 268 -0.45 -4.92 -16.98
N LEU A 269 -1.35 -5.28 -17.87
CA LEU A 269 -2.60 -5.93 -17.52
C LEU A 269 -2.45 -7.44 -17.63
N GLN A 270 -3.23 -8.16 -16.85
CA GLN A 270 -3.26 -9.62 -16.85
C GLN A 270 -4.63 -10.12 -16.47
N ASP A 271 -4.97 -11.28 -17.01
CA ASP A 271 -6.18 -12.00 -16.66
C ASP A 271 -5.84 -13.05 -15.60
N TRP A 272 -6.87 -13.69 -15.04
CA TRP A 272 -6.69 -14.66 -13.97
C TRP A 272 -7.45 -15.94 -14.21
N GLU A 273 -6.76 -17.06 -14.15
CA GLU A 273 -7.40 -18.34 -13.86
C GLU A 273 -7.65 -18.43 -12.36
N ASN A 274 -8.83 -18.91 -11.97
CA ASN A 274 -9.27 -19.01 -10.58
C ASN A 274 -9.51 -20.48 -10.24
N PHE A 275 -8.82 -20.97 -9.22
CA PHE A 275 -8.82 -22.36 -8.78
C PHE A 275 -9.43 -22.52 -7.39
N THR A 276 -9.96 -23.71 -7.14
CA THR A 276 -10.33 -24.20 -5.80
C THR A 276 -9.56 -25.48 -5.50
N ALA A 277 -9.40 -25.80 -4.21
CA ALA A 277 -8.81 -27.06 -3.76
C ALA A 277 -9.87 -27.97 -3.15
N ASP A 278 -9.78 -29.27 -3.44
CA ASP A 278 -10.53 -30.33 -2.76
C ASP A 278 -9.58 -31.51 -2.44
N PRO A 279 -9.26 -31.79 -1.16
CA PRO A 279 -9.78 -31.14 0.04
C PRO A 279 -9.35 -29.68 0.18
N HIS A 280 -10.02 -28.95 1.06
CA HIS A 280 -9.69 -27.55 1.32
C HIS A 280 -8.28 -27.44 1.92
N VAL A 281 -7.56 -26.38 1.55
CA VAL A 281 -6.25 -26.08 2.14
C VAL A 281 -6.40 -25.52 3.57
N ASP A 282 -5.54 -25.98 4.47
CA ASP A 282 -5.45 -25.45 5.84
C ASP A 282 -4.82 -24.04 5.83
N ASP A 283 -3.70 -23.86 5.13
CA ASP A 283 -3.11 -22.56 4.85
C ASP A 283 -3.22 -22.21 3.37
N ILE A 284 -3.79 -21.04 3.05
CA ILE A 284 -3.85 -20.55 1.67
C ILE A 284 -2.47 -20.24 1.07
N ALA A 285 -1.42 -20.12 1.88
CA ALA A 285 -0.05 -20.03 1.41
C ALA A 285 0.47 -21.35 0.81
N ASP A 286 -0.19 -22.48 1.06
CA ASP A 286 0.21 -23.81 0.56
C ASP A 286 -0.35 -24.13 -0.83
N TYR A 287 -1.22 -23.29 -1.38
CA TYR A 287 -1.82 -23.50 -2.70
C TYR A 287 -0.82 -23.84 -3.82
N PRO A 288 0.36 -23.19 -3.92
CA PRO A 288 1.33 -23.54 -4.96
C PRO A 288 1.79 -25.01 -4.94
N VAL A 289 1.72 -25.71 -3.79
CA VAL A 289 2.06 -27.13 -3.68
C VAL A 289 1.10 -28.00 -4.50
N LEU A 290 -0.14 -27.55 -4.69
CA LEU A 290 -1.17 -28.27 -5.44
C LEU A 290 -1.09 -28.03 -6.96
N LEU A 291 -0.17 -27.20 -7.44
CA LEU A 291 -0.03 -26.97 -8.88
C LEU A 291 0.31 -28.27 -9.62
N GLY A 292 -0.55 -28.65 -10.56
CA GLY A 292 -0.42 -29.90 -11.32
C GLY A 292 -0.96 -31.14 -10.60
N SER A 293 -1.48 -31.00 -9.37
CA SER A 293 -2.18 -32.08 -8.68
C SER A 293 -3.65 -32.16 -9.14
N PRO A 294 -4.30 -33.33 -9.01
CA PRO A 294 -5.73 -33.46 -9.27
C PRO A 294 -6.61 -32.73 -8.26
N ASP A 295 -6.06 -32.33 -7.11
CA ASP A 295 -6.77 -31.68 -6.02
C ASP A 295 -7.03 -30.19 -6.31
N LEU A 296 -6.36 -29.62 -7.33
CA LEU A 296 -6.53 -28.24 -7.77
C LEU A 296 -7.39 -28.17 -9.02
N SER A 297 -8.61 -27.61 -8.90
CA SER A 297 -9.58 -27.52 -9.98
C SER A 297 -9.80 -26.08 -10.44
N LEU A 298 -9.73 -25.82 -11.75
CA LEU A 298 -10.09 -24.54 -12.34
C LEU A 298 -11.61 -24.33 -12.23
N VAL A 299 -12.05 -23.23 -11.64
CA VAL A 299 -13.47 -22.92 -11.43
C VAL A 299 -13.97 -21.74 -12.27
N SER A 300 -13.10 -20.77 -12.57
CA SER A 300 -13.48 -19.64 -13.43
C SER A 300 -12.25 -18.97 -14.02
N VAL A 301 -12.48 -18.11 -15.02
CA VAL A 301 -11.49 -17.16 -15.53
C VAL A 301 -12.02 -15.74 -15.30
N VAL A 302 -11.14 -14.81 -14.98
CA VAL A 302 -11.39 -13.37 -14.86
C VAL A 302 -10.60 -12.72 -15.99
N GLU A 303 -11.31 -12.24 -17.01
CA GLU A 303 -10.71 -11.72 -18.24
C GLU A 303 -11.21 -10.29 -18.49
N LEU A 304 -10.28 -9.37 -18.74
CA LEU A 304 -10.59 -8.00 -19.18
C LEU A 304 -10.60 -7.94 -20.70
N GLU A 305 -11.77 -7.83 -21.31
CA GLU A 305 -11.92 -7.82 -22.76
C GLU A 305 -11.88 -6.39 -23.32
N ASN A 306 -11.55 -6.25 -24.60
CA ASN A 306 -11.61 -4.99 -25.35
C ASN A 306 -10.92 -3.78 -24.66
N VAL A 307 -9.82 -4.05 -23.94
CA VAL A 307 -9.16 -3.04 -23.13
C VAL A 307 -8.59 -1.93 -24.00
N ARG A 308 -8.95 -0.69 -23.67
CA ARG A 308 -8.45 0.53 -24.30
C ARG A 308 -8.01 1.51 -23.22
N VAL A 309 -6.79 2.00 -23.34
CA VAL A 309 -6.22 2.99 -22.43
C VAL A 309 -6.07 4.30 -23.20
N MET A 310 -6.69 5.37 -22.69
CA MET A 310 -6.70 6.69 -23.30
C MET A 310 -5.58 7.56 -22.72
N ASP A 311 -5.08 8.51 -23.50
CA ASP A 311 -4.03 9.44 -23.04
C ASP A 311 -4.59 10.44 -22.00
N PRO A 312 -3.81 10.81 -20.96
CA PRO A 312 -4.28 11.65 -19.86
C PRO A 312 -4.86 13.01 -20.30
N GLY A 313 -4.36 13.56 -21.41
CA GLY A 313 -4.80 14.86 -21.96
C GLY A 313 -6.19 14.83 -22.60
N GLU A 314 -6.68 13.66 -23.01
CA GLU A 314 -8.05 13.46 -23.52
C GLU A 314 -9.01 12.99 -22.42
N ALA A 315 -8.48 12.36 -21.37
CA ALA A 315 -9.25 11.79 -20.28
C ALA A 315 -10.03 12.84 -19.45
N SER A 316 -9.43 13.98 -19.14
CA SER A 316 -10.06 15.00 -18.29
C SER A 316 -11.20 15.77 -18.98
N ALA A 317 -11.15 15.95 -20.31
CA ALA A 317 -12.10 16.79 -21.05
C ALA A 317 -13.43 16.08 -21.37
N GLY A 318 -13.44 14.74 -21.42
CA GLY A 318 -14.61 13.94 -21.76
C GLY A 318 -15.26 13.22 -20.57
N ALA A 319 -14.65 13.27 -19.38
CA ALA A 319 -15.01 12.33 -18.32
C ALA A 319 -16.26 12.64 -17.50
N GLY A 320 -16.82 13.84 -17.61
CA GLY A 320 -17.86 14.27 -16.66
C GLY A 320 -17.37 14.28 -15.20
N LEU A 321 -16.05 14.13 -14.97
CA LEU A 321 -15.44 14.51 -13.71
C LEU A 321 -15.77 15.98 -13.51
N PRO A 322 -16.37 16.39 -12.38
CA PRO A 322 -16.65 17.79 -12.13
C PRO A 322 -15.37 18.60 -12.37
N ALA A 323 -15.51 19.74 -13.05
CA ALA A 323 -14.40 20.65 -13.31
C ALA A 323 -13.60 20.82 -12.01
N SER A 324 -12.29 20.54 -12.06
CA SER A 324 -11.39 20.45 -10.91
C SER A 324 -11.81 21.34 -9.75
N ALA A 325 -12.59 20.77 -8.82
CA ALA A 325 -12.35 21.09 -7.44
C ALA A 325 -10.93 20.58 -7.18
N ALA A 326 -10.09 21.41 -6.56
CA ALA A 326 -8.87 20.91 -5.96
C ALA A 326 -9.24 19.65 -5.13
N PRO A 327 -8.37 18.62 -5.06
CA PRO A 327 -8.58 17.54 -4.10
C PRO A 327 -8.95 18.16 -2.76
N ASP A 328 -9.92 17.56 -2.07
CA ASP A 328 -10.38 18.09 -0.78
C ASP A 328 -9.14 18.31 0.08
N PRO A 329 -8.84 19.54 0.52
CA PRO A 329 -7.61 19.82 1.26
C PRO A 329 -7.42 18.97 2.52
N THR A 330 -8.52 18.37 3.02
CA THR A 330 -8.54 17.48 4.18
C THR A 330 -8.31 15.99 3.80
N GLU A 331 -8.45 15.61 2.53
CA GLU A 331 -8.20 14.25 2.05
C GLU A 331 -6.73 13.85 2.30
N GLY A 332 -6.51 12.65 2.83
CA GLY A 332 -5.16 12.15 3.12
C GLY A 332 -4.43 12.87 4.27
N ILE A 333 -5.07 13.82 4.96
CA ILE A 333 -4.53 14.40 6.20
C ILE A 333 -4.88 13.50 7.39
N GLN A 334 -3.85 12.93 8.01
CA GLN A 334 -4.00 12.16 9.24
C GLN A 334 -3.81 13.04 10.47
N VAL A 335 -4.76 12.97 11.41
CA VAL A 335 -4.64 13.60 12.71
C VAL A 335 -4.13 12.57 13.72
N MET A 336 -2.96 12.84 14.30
CA MET A 336 -2.40 12.02 15.37
C MET A 336 -2.59 12.75 16.69
N LEU A 337 -3.31 12.12 17.61
CA LEU A 337 -3.55 12.61 18.96
C LEU A 337 -2.87 11.69 19.97
N SER A 338 -2.12 12.28 20.91
CA SER A 338 -1.48 11.55 21.99
C SER A 338 -1.51 12.34 23.29
N ALA A 339 -1.38 11.64 24.41
CA ALA A 339 -1.25 12.25 25.73
C ALA A 339 -0.07 11.64 26.48
N ASP A 340 0.48 12.37 27.46
CA ASP A 340 1.60 11.90 28.28
C ASP A 340 1.27 10.62 29.07
N ARG A 341 0.00 10.47 29.48
CA ARG A 341 -0.54 9.31 30.19
C ARG A 341 -1.95 8.97 29.66
N LEU A 342 -2.45 7.80 30.03
CA LEU A 342 -3.84 7.38 29.77
C LEU A 342 -4.65 7.20 31.06
N THR A 343 -4.02 7.40 32.22
CA THR A 343 -4.64 7.33 33.54
C THR A 343 -4.20 8.52 34.38
N TYR A 344 -5.17 9.24 34.93
CA TYR A 344 -4.99 10.50 35.64
C TYR A 344 -5.72 10.49 36.98
N ALA A 345 -5.21 11.22 37.97
CA ALA A 345 -6.01 11.54 39.15
C ALA A 345 -7.00 12.67 38.84
N PRO A 346 -8.10 12.81 39.61
CA PRO A 346 -9.03 13.92 39.47
C PRO A 346 -8.35 15.30 39.47
N GLY A 347 -8.51 16.06 38.37
CA GLY A 347 -7.90 17.39 38.22
C GLY A 347 -6.41 17.39 37.87
N ASP A 348 -5.82 16.24 37.53
CA ASP A 348 -4.44 16.19 37.04
C ASP A 348 -4.27 16.96 35.72
N SER A 349 -3.08 17.51 35.51
CA SER A 349 -2.72 18.07 34.21
C SER A 349 -2.37 16.95 33.22
N MET A 350 -3.01 17.00 32.06
CA MET A 350 -2.77 16.15 30.90
C MET A 350 -2.08 16.97 29.82
N ARG A 351 -0.91 16.51 29.36
CA ARG A 351 -0.22 17.10 28.22
C ARG A 351 -0.60 16.32 26.98
N VAL A 352 -1.20 17.03 26.04
CA VAL A 352 -1.72 16.50 24.78
C VAL A 352 -0.82 16.98 23.65
N ALA A 353 -0.42 16.07 22.77
CA ALA A 353 0.26 16.40 21.53
C ALA A 353 -0.63 16.02 20.34
N LEU A 354 -0.81 16.99 19.46
CA LEU A 354 -1.53 16.91 18.20
C LEU A 354 -0.53 17.07 17.05
N ARG A 355 -0.63 16.20 16.06
CA ARG A 355 0.16 16.27 14.83
C ARG A 355 -0.72 16.07 13.62
N LEU A 356 -0.60 16.97 12.65
CA LEU A 356 -1.22 16.81 11.32
C LEU A 356 -0.18 16.23 10.37
N VAL A 357 -0.49 15.15 9.67
CA VAL A 357 0.43 14.55 8.70
C VAL A 357 -0.22 14.50 7.34
N ASN A 358 0.41 15.13 6.34
CA ASN A 358 0.01 14.96 4.96
C ASN A 358 0.58 13.63 4.45
N ARG A 359 -0.29 12.64 4.27
CA ARG A 359 0.10 11.31 3.75
C ARG A 359 0.07 11.24 2.23
N MET A 360 -0.35 12.32 1.56
CA MET A 360 -0.36 12.40 0.11
C MET A 360 1.02 12.73 -0.44
N GLN A 361 1.23 12.38 -1.71
CA GLN A 361 2.41 12.76 -2.50
C GLN A 361 2.27 14.14 -3.16
N VAL A 362 1.22 14.89 -2.80
CA VAL A 362 0.93 16.24 -3.28
C VAL A 362 0.81 17.17 -2.08
N GLU A 363 1.29 18.40 -2.20
CA GLU A 363 1.13 19.43 -1.17
C GLU A 363 -0.35 19.84 -1.03
N THR A 364 -0.76 20.22 0.18
CA THR A 364 -2.10 20.73 0.43
C THR A 364 -2.08 21.92 1.38
N THR A 365 -3.13 22.73 1.33
CA THR A 365 -3.30 23.91 2.17
C THR A 365 -4.63 23.86 2.91
N LEU A 366 -4.58 23.74 4.23
CA LEU A 366 -5.75 23.82 5.10
C LEU A 366 -6.07 25.29 5.37
N ARG A 367 -7.31 25.70 5.13
CA ARG A 367 -7.76 27.08 5.35
C ARG A 367 -8.64 27.18 6.58
N PHE A 368 -8.48 28.23 7.36
CA PHE A 368 -9.19 28.43 8.63
C PHE A 368 -9.94 29.76 8.60
N ALA A 369 -11.17 29.75 9.11
CA ALA A 369 -11.99 30.96 9.22
C ALA A 369 -11.40 31.98 10.21
N THR A 370 -10.62 31.52 11.18
CA THR A 370 -10.06 32.32 12.27
C THR A 370 -8.61 31.92 12.58
N ALA A 371 -8.01 32.54 13.60
CA ALA A 371 -6.72 32.15 14.14
C ALA A 371 -6.73 30.83 14.94
N GLN A 372 -7.90 30.26 15.25
CA GLN A 372 -8.00 28.94 15.86
C GLN A 372 -7.49 27.86 14.88
N ARG A 373 -6.74 26.88 15.40
CA ARG A 373 -6.18 25.78 14.59
C ARG A 373 -6.74 24.42 14.97
N PHE A 374 -7.21 24.28 16.20
CA PHE A 374 -7.85 23.08 16.72
C PHE A 374 -8.72 23.45 17.92
N ASP A 375 -9.52 22.50 18.38
CA ASP A 375 -10.16 22.46 19.68
C ASP A 375 -9.91 21.09 20.32
N LEU A 376 -9.90 21.05 21.65
CA LEU A 376 -9.80 19.82 22.43
C LEU A 376 -11.09 19.65 23.21
N VAL A 377 -11.78 18.55 22.97
CA VAL A 377 -13.11 18.27 23.52
C VAL A 377 -13.00 17.04 24.41
N VAL A 378 -13.35 17.18 25.68
CA VAL A 378 -13.46 16.05 26.59
C VAL A 378 -14.89 15.56 26.58
N LEU A 379 -15.06 14.25 26.38
CA LEU A 379 -16.35 13.57 26.31
C LEU A 379 -16.51 12.52 27.41
N LYS A 380 -17.73 12.36 27.89
CA LYS A 380 -18.17 11.24 28.72
C LYS A 380 -19.48 10.69 28.14
N ASP A 381 -19.50 9.41 27.77
CA ASP A 381 -20.70 8.78 27.19
C ASP A 381 -21.31 9.61 26.02
N ASP A 382 -20.44 10.16 25.15
CA ASP A 382 -20.75 11.09 24.05
C ASP A 382 -21.17 12.52 24.44
N ASP A 383 -21.42 12.79 25.72
CA ASP A 383 -21.68 14.15 26.20
C ASP A 383 -20.38 14.96 26.29
N VAL A 384 -20.40 16.15 25.69
CA VAL A 384 -19.31 17.12 25.83
C VAL A 384 -19.32 17.69 27.24
N ILE A 385 -18.25 17.42 28.00
CA ILE A 385 -18.12 17.89 29.37
C ILE A 385 -17.19 19.10 29.51
N HIS A 386 -16.29 19.29 28.54
CA HIS A 386 -15.40 20.45 28.50
C HIS A 386 -14.89 20.67 27.07
N ARG A 387 -14.79 21.94 26.66
CA ARG A 387 -14.07 22.36 25.45
C ARG A 387 -12.96 23.33 25.81
N TRP A 388 -11.76 23.06 25.31
CA TRP A 388 -10.58 23.92 25.54
C TRP A 388 -10.76 25.35 25.03
N SER A 389 -11.60 25.53 24.01
CA SER A 389 -11.94 26.82 23.42
C SER A 389 -12.91 27.69 24.24
N GLU A 390 -13.64 27.14 25.22
CA GLU A 390 -14.76 27.83 25.92
C GLU A 390 -14.38 29.17 26.55
N ASP A 391 -13.17 29.27 27.09
CA ASP A 391 -12.66 30.48 27.75
C ASP A 391 -11.60 31.23 26.91
N ARG A 392 -11.53 30.95 25.61
CA ARG A 392 -10.51 31.52 24.71
C ARG A 392 -11.16 32.37 23.62
N ALA A 393 -10.48 33.46 23.27
CA ALA A 393 -10.85 34.32 22.15
C ALA A 393 -9.85 34.16 21.01
N PHE A 394 -10.35 33.97 19.79
CA PHE A 394 -9.53 33.82 18.59
C PHE A 394 -9.73 35.02 17.65
N ALA A 395 -8.62 35.53 17.12
CA ALA A 395 -8.67 36.61 16.15
C ALA A 395 -9.42 36.16 14.89
N GLN A 396 -10.33 37.01 14.40
CA GLN A 396 -11.17 36.76 13.23
C GLN A 396 -10.40 37.06 11.94
N VAL A 397 -9.31 36.33 11.72
CA VAL A 397 -8.42 36.48 10.58
C VAL A 397 -8.31 35.13 9.88
N LEU A 398 -8.54 35.13 8.56
CA LEU A 398 -8.35 33.96 7.72
C LEU A 398 -6.90 33.47 7.84
N GLY A 399 -6.76 32.17 8.08
CA GLY A 399 -5.46 31.52 8.24
C GLY A 399 -5.26 30.41 7.23
N GLU A 400 -4.01 30.15 6.87
CA GLU A 400 -3.64 29.05 5.98
C GLU A 400 -2.50 28.25 6.63
N VAL A 401 -2.59 26.93 6.53
CA VAL A 401 -1.54 25.99 6.94
C VAL A 401 -1.17 25.18 5.71
N HIS A 402 0.10 25.29 5.30
CA HIS A 402 0.65 24.57 4.16
C HIS A 402 1.30 23.29 4.67
N LEU A 403 1.00 22.15 4.03
CA LEU A 403 1.52 20.83 4.37
C LEU A 403 2.15 20.21 3.11
N GLY A 404 3.46 20.04 3.10
CA GLY A 404 4.18 19.44 1.98
C GLY A 404 3.85 17.96 1.78
N ALA A 405 4.18 17.43 0.61
CA ALA A 405 4.02 16.01 0.28
C ALA A 405 4.85 15.11 1.21
N GLY A 406 4.21 14.15 1.86
CA GLY A 406 4.84 13.25 2.84
C GLY A 406 5.46 13.95 4.06
N GLU A 407 5.14 15.23 4.28
CA GLU A 407 5.69 16.01 5.38
C GLU A 407 4.98 15.68 6.70
N VAL A 408 5.78 15.56 7.76
CA VAL A 408 5.29 15.60 9.14
C VAL A 408 4.86 17.04 9.39
N GLY A 409 3.57 17.31 9.25
CA GLY A 409 3.00 18.62 9.44
C GLY A 409 3.01 19.07 10.91
N LEU A 410 2.38 20.23 11.13
CA LEU A 410 2.42 21.00 12.36
C LEU A 410 2.21 20.16 13.63
N ASP A 411 3.11 20.38 14.59
CA ASP A 411 3.04 19.86 15.95
C ASP A 411 2.46 20.93 16.89
N PHE A 412 1.41 20.56 17.61
CA PHE A 412 0.86 21.35 18.70
C PHE A 412 0.98 20.56 20.00
N GLU A 413 1.47 21.20 21.05
CA GLU A 413 1.38 20.67 22.41
C GLU A 413 0.51 21.60 23.23
N GLU A 414 -0.46 21.03 23.94
CA GLU A 414 -1.29 21.78 24.87
C GLU A 414 -1.51 21.03 26.18
N GLY A 415 -1.74 21.80 27.25
CA GLY A 415 -2.11 21.27 28.56
C GLY A 415 -3.61 21.42 28.80
N ILE A 416 -4.28 20.33 29.19
CA ILE A 416 -5.67 20.37 29.65
C ILE A 416 -5.82 19.71 31.02
N GLU A 417 -6.86 20.06 31.77
CA GLU A 417 -7.15 19.47 33.08
C GLU A 417 -8.03 18.22 32.90
N ALA A 418 -7.64 17.10 33.52
CA ALA A 418 -8.45 15.90 33.57
C ALA A 418 -9.73 16.13 34.41
N PRO A 419 -10.88 15.54 34.05
CA PRO A 419 -12.11 15.68 34.82
C PRO A 419 -11.94 15.36 36.31
N ARG A 420 -12.65 16.09 37.17
CA ARG A 420 -12.57 15.89 38.64
C ARG A 420 -13.37 14.68 39.14
N THR A 421 -14.17 14.08 38.28
CA THR A 421 -14.99 12.91 38.60
C THR A 421 -14.32 11.65 38.05
N PRO A 422 -14.08 10.62 38.87
CA PRO A 422 -13.57 9.35 38.36
C PRO A 422 -14.47 8.74 37.28
N GLY A 423 -13.86 8.08 36.30
CA GLY A 423 -14.56 7.43 35.20
C GLY A 423 -13.73 7.33 33.92
N ALA A 424 -14.35 6.71 32.91
CA ALA A 424 -13.83 6.64 31.56
C ALA A 424 -14.22 7.89 30.78
N TYR A 425 -13.29 8.41 29.98
CA TYR A 425 -13.47 9.60 29.15
C TYR A 425 -12.82 9.39 27.78
N ARG A 426 -13.23 10.21 26.82
CA ARG A 426 -12.55 10.36 25.52
C ARG A 426 -12.09 11.79 25.36
N LEU A 427 -10.86 11.97 24.92
CA LEU A 427 -10.37 13.24 24.42
C LEU A 427 -10.49 13.23 22.90
N ARG A 428 -11.28 14.13 22.33
CA ARG A 428 -11.33 14.37 20.89
C ARG A 428 -10.60 15.65 20.54
N VAL A 429 -9.82 15.62 19.47
CA VAL A 429 -9.35 16.84 18.82
C VAL A 429 -10.26 17.15 17.64
N GLU A 430 -10.66 18.41 17.49
CA GLU A 430 -11.43 18.90 16.34
C GLU A 430 -10.59 19.96 15.61
N VAL A 431 -10.27 19.74 14.35
CA VAL A 431 -9.56 20.69 13.48
C VAL A 431 -10.56 21.18 12.44
N GLU A 432 -11.25 22.26 12.77
CA GLU A 432 -12.23 22.90 11.90
C GLU A 432 -11.53 23.75 10.86
N THR A 433 -11.66 23.35 9.60
CA THR A 433 -11.16 24.10 8.45
C THR A 433 -12.34 24.60 7.61
N LEU A 434 -12.10 25.52 6.68
CA LEU A 434 -13.08 25.92 5.67
C LEU A 434 -13.36 24.81 4.65
N ASP A 435 -12.49 23.79 4.63
CA ASP A 435 -12.47 22.71 3.66
C ASP A 435 -13.09 21.41 4.21
N GLY A 436 -13.30 21.33 5.54
CA GLY A 436 -13.81 20.16 6.23
C GLY A 436 -13.36 20.11 7.69
N THR A 437 -13.84 19.11 8.44
CA THR A 437 -13.44 18.91 9.85
C THR A 437 -12.65 17.62 9.98
N LEU A 438 -11.42 17.74 10.47
CA LEU A 438 -10.58 16.59 10.82
C LEU A 438 -10.66 16.32 12.32
N ASN A 439 -10.69 15.06 12.73
CA ASN A 439 -10.73 14.72 14.14
C ASN A 439 -9.98 13.41 14.46
N ALA A 440 -9.61 13.25 15.72
CA ALA A 440 -9.08 12.01 16.27
C ALA A 440 -9.50 11.91 17.75
N GLU A 441 -9.65 10.69 18.26
CA GLU A 441 -10.05 10.44 19.63
C GLU A 441 -9.03 9.59 20.39
N LEU A 442 -8.88 9.87 21.68
CA LEU A 442 -8.00 9.16 22.60
C LEU A 442 -8.76 8.82 23.90
N PRO A 443 -8.99 7.54 24.21
CA PRO A 443 -9.61 7.16 25.48
C PRO A 443 -8.63 7.35 26.65
N PHE A 444 -9.13 7.81 27.79
CA PHE A 444 -8.36 7.90 29.04
C PHE A 444 -9.24 7.66 30.27
N GLN A 445 -8.61 7.39 31.41
CA GLN A 445 -9.26 7.10 32.68
C GLN A 445 -8.91 8.14 33.73
N VAL A 446 -9.90 8.55 34.52
CA VAL A 446 -9.70 9.27 35.77
C VAL A 446 -9.95 8.31 36.92
N VAL A 447 -8.93 8.06 37.74
CA VAL A 447 -8.98 7.12 38.86
C VAL A 447 -8.70 7.88 40.14
N ALA A 448 -9.58 7.75 41.13
CA ALA A 448 -9.34 8.32 42.45
C ALA A 448 -8.06 7.70 43.05
N PRO A 449 -7.17 8.48 43.66
CA PRO A 449 -6.03 7.91 44.36
C PRO A 449 -6.53 6.94 45.45
N ASP A 450 -5.98 5.72 45.48
CA ASP A 450 -6.35 4.71 46.47
C ASP A 450 -6.29 5.32 47.87
N GLY A 451 -7.43 5.36 48.54
CA GLY A 451 -7.54 5.86 49.91
C GLY A 451 -6.68 5.02 50.84
N ARG A 452 -5.58 5.60 51.34
CA ARG A 452 -4.95 5.16 52.58
C ARG A 452 -5.48 5.96 53.75
#